data_AF-A0A9E3EM58-F1
#
_entry.id   AF-A0A9E3EM58-F1
#
_cell.length_a   1.000
_cell.length_b   1.000
_cell.length_c   1.000
_cell.angle_alpha   90.00
_cell.angle_beta   90.00
_cell.angle_gamma   90.00
#
_symmetry.space_group_name_H-M   'P 1'
#
loop_
_entity.id
_entity.type
_entity.pdbx_description
1 polymer ?
#
loop_
_entity_poly.entity_id
_entity_poly.type
_entity_poly.pdbx_seq_one_letter_code
_entity_poly.pdbx_strand_id
1 'polypeptide(L)'
;MQYGYTLLLVGGIYLRVWSRFLRWRIRLWLQRIRNTESTQTHMKQTLLVIRHGQTTWNVEHRLPGQLPGVPLNDVGRQQAATLAEALSVLPISAIISSPLERAYSTAEIIAEGRELNVQLEPDLMDTDVGPWSGKIIEELAKNDPAWKEYVKDPSVAPEGV
;
A
#
# COMPACT_ATOMS: atom_id res chain seq x y z
N MET A 1 63.54 18.29 -45.38
CA MET A 1 63.09 17.19 -44.48
C MET A 1 62.27 17.77 -43.32
N GLN A 2 60.96 18.02 -43.49
CA GLN A 2 60.16 18.60 -42.39
C GLN A 2 58.65 18.26 -42.39
N TYR A 3 58.18 17.38 -43.29
CA TYR A 3 56.76 17.00 -43.37
C TYR A 3 56.42 15.66 -42.71
N GLY A 4 57.42 14.85 -42.32
CA GLY A 4 57.19 13.52 -41.71
C GLY A 4 56.73 13.54 -40.26
N TYR A 5 57.12 14.56 -39.48
CA TYR A 5 56.82 14.64 -38.05
C TYR A 5 55.38 15.09 -37.76
N THR A 6 54.79 15.89 -38.66
CA THR A 6 53.43 16.44 -38.49
C THR A 6 52.35 15.37 -38.65
N LEU A 7 52.52 14.43 -39.60
CA LEU A 7 51.58 13.31 -39.82
C LEU A 7 51.59 12.29 -38.66
N LEU A 8 52.77 12.02 -38.08
CA LEU A 8 52.90 11.12 -36.93
C LEU A 8 52.29 11.72 -35.65
N LEU A 9 52.42 13.04 -35.45
CA LEU A 9 51.80 13.73 -34.31
C LEU A 9 50.27 13.77 -34.42
N VAL A 10 49.73 14.04 -35.61
CA VAL A 10 48.27 14.04 -35.84
C VAL A 10 47.68 12.63 -35.69
N GLY A 11 48.34 11.60 -36.23
CA GLY A 11 47.94 10.20 -36.05
C GLY A 11 47.98 9.74 -34.59
N GLY A 12 49.01 10.15 -33.84
CA GLY A 12 49.14 9.87 -32.40
C GLY A 12 48.05 10.53 -31.55
N ILE A 13 47.65 11.77 -31.90
CA ILE A 13 46.52 12.47 -31.26
C ILE A 13 45.20 11.74 -31.57
N TYR A 14 44.99 11.33 -32.83
CA TYR A 14 43.78 10.61 -33.22
C TYR A 14 43.65 9.27 -32.47
N LEU A 15 44.72 8.47 -32.39
CA LEU A 15 44.76 7.22 -31.61
C LEU A 15 44.52 7.44 -30.11
N ARG A 16 45.03 8.54 -29.53
CA ARG A 16 44.79 8.89 -28.12
C ARG A 16 43.35 9.32 -27.87
N VAL A 17 42.77 10.16 -28.72
CA VAL A 17 41.37 10.60 -28.60
C VAL A 17 40.43 9.40 -28.81
N TRP A 18 40.70 8.57 -29.81
CA TRP A 18 39.88 7.40 -30.13
C TRP A 18 39.97 6.33 -29.04
N SER A 19 41.15 6.07 -28.47
CA SER A 19 41.28 5.14 -27.34
C SER A 19 40.65 5.67 -26.04
N ARG A 20 40.59 6.99 -25.83
CA ARG A 20 39.86 7.60 -24.72
C ARG A 20 38.35 7.50 -24.93
N PHE A 21 37.89 7.71 -26.16
CA PHE A 21 36.48 7.56 -26.55
C PHE A 21 36.02 6.11 -26.43
N LEU A 22 36.81 5.14 -26.91
CA LEU A 22 36.50 3.71 -26.80
C LEU A 22 36.48 3.25 -25.33
N ARG A 23 37.45 3.70 -24.51
CA ARG A 23 37.43 3.45 -23.07
C ARG A 23 36.23 4.10 -22.37
N TRP A 24 35.83 5.30 -22.78
CA TRP A 24 34.62 5.95 -22.27
C TRP A 24 33.36 5.18 -22.66
N ARG A 25 33.24 4.70 -23.91
CA ARG A 25 32.13 3.85 -24.37
C ARG A 25 32.08 2.51 -23.64
N ILE A 26 33.22 1.85 -23.44
CA ILE A 26 33.30 0.61 -22.66
C ILE A 26 32.92 0.89 -21.20
N ARG A 27 33.37 2.00 -20.61
CA ARG A 27 32.93 2.41 -19.26
C ARG A 27 31.43 2.66 -19.20
N LEU A 28 30.85 3.36 -20.17
CA LEU A 28 29.40 3.59 -20.26
C LEU A 28 28.63 2.29 -20.47
N TRP A 29 29.15 1.36 -21.27
CA TRP A 29 28.54 0.05 -21.50
C TRP A 29 28.64 -0.84 -20.25
N LEU A 30 29.77 -0.83 -19.55
CA LEU A 30 29.93 -1.49 -18.25
C LEU A 30 29.13 -0.83 -17.13
N GLN A 31 28.91 0.49 -17.18
CA GLN A 31 27.98 1.21 -16.30
C GLN A 31 26.54 0.84 -16.64
N ARG A 32 26.19 0.72 -17.92
CA ARG A 32 24.87 0.26 -18.36
C ARG A 32 24.63 -1.16 -17.87
N ILE A 33 25.55 -2.10 -18.07
CA ILE A 33 25.42 -3.49 -17.58
C ILE A 33 25.32 -3.55 -16.05
N ARG A 34 26.18 -2.81 -15.33
CA ARG A 34 26.07 -2.72 -13.86
C ARG A 34 24.76 -2.09 -13.40
N ASN A 35 24.24 -1.10 -14.14
CA ASN A 35 22.93 -0.51 -13.85
C ASN A 35 21.78 -1.46 -14.20
N THR A 36 21.92 -2.34 -15.20
CA THR A 36 20.93 -3.38 -15.52
C THR A 36 20.90 -4.48 -14.45
N GLU A 37 22.05 -4.81 -13.84
CA GLU A 37 22.11 -5.75 -12.71
C GLU A 37 21.68 -5.08 -11.39
N SER A 38 22.02 -3.80 -11.18
CA SER A 38 21.63 -3.05 -9.98
C SER A 38 20.22 -2.48 -10.02
N THR A 39 19.47 -2.68 -11.12
CA THR A 39 18.01 -2.48 -11.16
C THR A 39 17.24 -3.74 -10.77
N GLN A 40 17.90 -4.70 -10.11
CA GLN A 40 17.31 -5.35 -8.94
C GLN A 40 17.43 -4.47 -7.69
N THR A 41 17.21 -3.16 -7.84
CA THR A 41 16.81 -2.30 -6.73
C THR A 41 15.62 -3.03 -6.10
N HIS A 42 15.72 -3.44 -4.84
CA HIS A 42 14.59 -3.87 -4.02
C HIS A 42 13.39 -2.99 -4.39
N MET A 43 12.46 -3.51 -5.21
CA MET A 43 11.25 -2.76 -5.51
C MET A 43 10.52 -2.68 -4.19
N LYS A 44 10.59 -1.50 -3.57
CA LYS A 44 9.98 -1.26 -2.27
C LYS A 44 8.47 -1.37 -2.49
N GLN A 45 7.91 -2.54 -2.21
CA GLN A 45 6.48 -2.75 -2.21
C GLN A 45 5.93 -1.98 -1.01
N THR A 46 5.15 -0.94 -1.28
CA THR A 46 4.48 -0.16 -0.25
C THR A 46 3.09 -0.75 -0.06
N LEU A 47 2.83 -1.29 1.12
CA LEU A 47 1.49 -1.68 1.53
C LEU A 47 0.86 -0.54 2.32
N LEU A 48 -0.29 -0.05 1.84
CA LEU A 48 -1.12 0.91 2.57
C LEU A 48 -2.26 0.14 3.25
N VAL A 49 -2.30 0.20 4.58
CA VAL A 49 -3.39 -0.39 5.36
C VAL A 49 -4.36 0.73 5.73
N ILE A 50 -5.58 0.64 5.20
CA ILE A 50 -6.60 1.67 5.36
C ILE A 50 -7.76 1.07 6.17
N ARG A 51 -8.08 1.69 7.30
CA ARG A 51 -9.31 1.39 8.02
C ARG A 51 -10.49 2.04 7.31
N HIS A 52 -11.63 1.36 7.29
CA HIS A 52 -12.87 1.91 6.75
C HIS A 52 -13.24 3.27 7.40
N GLY A 53 -13.98 4.10 6.67
CA GLY A 53 -14.53 5.35 7.20
C GLY A 53 -15.53 5.12 8.34
N GLN A 54 -15.88 6.18 9.06
CA GLN A 54 -16.81 6.08 10.19
C GLN A 54 -18.19 5.49 9.81
N THR A 55 -18.73 4.67 10.71
CA THR A 55 -20.12 4.18 10.68
C THR A 55 -20.87 4.71 11.91
N THR A 56 -22.21 4.66 11.89
CA THR A 56 -23.01 5.02 13.07
C THR A 56 -22.64 4.19 14.30
N TRP A 57 -22.32 2.90 14.11
CA TRP A 57 -21.93 2.00 15.21
C TRP A 57 -20.59 2.39 15.85
N ASN A 58 -19.68 3.01 15.11
CA ASN A 58 -18.46 3.56 15.70
C ASN A 58 -18.78 4.71 16.67
N VAL A 59 -19.76 5.56 16.33
CA VAL A 59 -20.21 6.67 17.20
C VAL A 59 -20.96 6.14 18.43
N GLU A 60 -21.75 5.08 18.25
CA GLU A 60 -22.46 4.41 19.34
C GLU A 60 -21.57 3.54 20.23
N HIS A 61 -20.28 3.38 19.90
CA HIS A 61 -19.39 2.42 20.54
C HIS A 61 -19.97 0.99 20.58
N ARG A 62 -20.59 0.59 19.48
CA ARG A 62 -21.19 -0.74 19.27
C ARG A 62 -20.26 -1.61 18.44
N LEU A 63 -20.09 -2.87 18.81
CA LEU A 63 -19.21 -3.82 18.11
C LEU A 63 -19.91 -4.42 16.89
N PRO A 64 -19.46 -4.16 15.65
CA PRO A 64 -20.04 -4.81 14.48
C PRO A 64 -19.54 -6.25 14.29
N GLY A 65 -18.24 -6.50 14.49
CA GLY A 65 -17.61 -7.73 14.02
C GLY A 65 -17.82 -7.92 12.52
N GLN A 66 -18.19 -9.13 12.11
CA GLN A 66 -18.48 -9.48 10.72
C GLN A 66 -19.94 -9.22 10.31
N LEU A 67 -20.74 -8.55 11.15
CA LEU A 67 -22.14 -8.28 10.79
C LEU A 67 -22.26 -7.42 9.52
N PRO A 68 -23.16 -7.79 8.59
CA PRO A 68 -23.56 -6.95 7.47
C PRO A 68 -24.50 -5.83 7.95
N GLY A 69 -24.84 -4.89 7.05
CA GLY A 69 -25.81 -3.84 7.34
C GLY A 69 -25.27 -2.71 8.22
N VAL A 70 -23.94 -2.58 8.32
CA VAL A 70 -23.28 -1.46 9.02
C VAL A 70 -22.54 -0.60 7.99
N PRO A 71 -23.24 0.28 7.26
CA PRO A 71 -22.65 1.11 6.22
C PRO A 71 -21.88 2.31 6.80
N LEU A 72 -21.10 2.96 5.94
CA LEU A 72 -20.53 4.28 6.25
C LEU A 72 -21.64 5.29 6.56
N ASN A 73 -21.39 6.18 7.52
CA ASN A 73 -22.20 7.38 7.68
C ASN A 73 -21.66 8.52 6.79
N ASP A 74 -22.30 9.70 6.82
CA ASP A 74 -21.88 10.84 6.00
C ASP A 74 -20.44 11.28 6.31
N VAL A 75 -20.05 11.23 7.59
CA VAL A 75 -18.68 11.53 8.03
C VAL A 75 -17.69 10.51 7.44
N GLY A 76 -18.04 9.22 7.45
CA GLY A 76 -17.21 8.16 6.88
C GLY A 76 -17.04 8.27 5.37
N ARG A 77 -18.11 8.64 4.65
CA ARG A 77 -18.04 8.94 3.21
C ARG A 77 -17.09 10.12 2.95
N GLN A 78 -17.21 11.19 3.72
CA GLN A 78 -16.32 12.35 3.57
C GLN A 78 -14.86 12.00 3.89
N GLN A 79 -14.61 11.18 4.92
CA GLN A 79 -13.28 10.67 5.25
C GLN A 79 -12.67 9.86 4.09
N ALA A 80 -13.45 8.97 3.49
CA ALA A 80 -13.02 8.18 2.35
C ALA A 80 -12.71 9.07 1.13
N ALA A 81 -13.54 10.08 0.85
CA ALA A 81 -13.33 11.03 -0.24
C ALA A 81 -12.05 11.87 -0.06
N THR A 82 -11.84 12.42 1.14
CA THR A 82 -10.61 13.17 1.47
C THR A 82 -9.37 12.29 1.39
N LEU A 83 -9.47 11.02 1.79
CA LEU A 83 -8.38 10.06 1.62
C LEU A 83 -8.12 9.75 0.15
N ALA A 84 -9.15 9.55 -0.66
CA ALA A 84 -9.02 9.31 -2.09
C ALA A 84 -8.28 10.46 -2.80
N GLU A 85 -8.62 11.71 -2.46
CA GLU A 85 -7.93 12.92 -2.93
C GLU A 85 -6.46 12.92 -2.53
N ALA A 86 -6.15 12.66 -1.26
CA ALA A 86 -4.77 12.61 -0.76
C ALA A 86 -3.94 11.51 -1.44
N LEU A 87 -4.57 10.39 -1.79
CA LEU A 87 -3.92 9.27 -2.46
C LEU A 87 -3.82 9.45 -3.99
N SER A 88 -4.44 10.47 -4.58
CA SER A 88 -4.51 10.67 -6.04
C SER A 88 -3.13 10.74 -6.72
N VAL A 89 -2.12 11.24 -5.99
CA VAL A 89 -0.74 11.38 -6.48
C VAL A 89 0.07 10.08 -6.41
N LEU A 90 -0.46 9.04 -5.74
CA LEU A 90 0.24 7.77 -5.56
C LEU A 90 -0.09 6.79 -6.68
N PRO A 91 0.93 6.08 -7.21
CA PRO A 91 0.74 5.03 -8.21
C PRO A 91 0.25 3.74 -7.55
N ILE A 92 -1.03 3.72 -7.16
CA ILE A 92 -1.69 2.53 -6.62
C ILE A 92 -1.89 1.53 -7.77
N SER A 93 -1.38 0.31 -7.59
CA SER A 93 -1.47 -0.77 -8.58
C SER A 93 -2.60 -1.76 -8.31
N ALA A 94 -3.07 -1.84 -7.06
CA ALA A 94 -4.15 -2.73 -6.65
C ALA A 94 -4.87 -2.17 -5.42
N ILE A 95 -6.16 -2.46 -5.32
CA ILE A 95 -7.00 -2.18 -4.15
C ILE A 95 -7.63 -3.50 -3.75
N ILE A 96 -7.41 -3.92 -2.51
CA ILE A 96 -7.96 -5.14 -1.93
C ILE A 96 -8.76 -4.74 -0.70
N SER A 97 -9.96 -5.28 -0.56
CA SER A 97 -10.86 -4.94 0.55
C SER A 97 -11.58 -6.16 1.08
N SER A 98 -11.99 -6.07 2.35
CA SER A 98 -13.00 -6.96 2.91
C SER A 98 -14.32 -6.86 2.12
N PRO A 99 -15.11 -7.94 2.02
CA PRO A 99 -16.47 -7.87 1.50
C PRO A 99 -17.45 -7.08 2.39
N LEU A 100 -17.07 -6.68 3.60
CA LEU A 100 -17.94 -5.90 4.49
C LEU A 100 -18.21 -4.50 3.91
N GLU A 101 -19.49 -4.13 3.83
CA GLU A 101 -19.98 -2.89 3.17
C GLU A 101 -19.16 -1.65 3.52
N ARG A 102 -18.88 -1.42 4.81
CA ARG A 102 -18.07 -0.27 5.27
C ARG A 102 -16.66 -0.22 4.66
N ALA A 103 -15.99 -1.36 4.57
CA ALA A 103 -14.64 -1.45 4.01
C ALA A 103 -14.71 -1.39 2.47
N TYR A 104 -15.67 -2.09 1.87
CA TYR A 104 -15.88 -2.09 0.43
C TYR A 104 -16.20 -0.69 -0.11
N SER A 105 -17.16 0.03 0.48
CA SER A 105 -17.49 1.41 0.07
C SER A 105 -16.33 2.39 0.25
N THR A 106 -15.50 2.21 1.29
CA THR A 106 -14.28 3.02 1.44
C THR A 106 -13.31 2.76 0.28
N ALA A 107 -13.12 1.50 -0.09
CA ALA A 107 -12.25 1.09 -1.18
C ALA A 107 -12.79 1.53 -2.55
N GLU A 108 -14.10 1.47 -2.78
CA GLU A 108 -14.74 1.97 -3.99
C GLU A 108 -14.49 3.47 -4.19
N ILE A 109 -14.71 4.27 -3.14
CA ILE A 109 -14.45 5.72 -3.19
C ILE A 109 -12.97 6.02 -3.51
N ILE A 110 -12.03 5.20 -3.02
CA ILE A 110 -10.60 5.33 -3.36
C ILE A 110 -10.31 4.91 -4.81
N ALA A 111 -11.05 3.93 -5.32
CA ALA A 111 -10.93 3.43 -6.69
C ALA A 111 -11.57 4.37 -7.72
N GLU A 112 -12.51 5.24 -7.32
CA GLU A 112 -13.12 6.23 -8.20
C GLU A 112 -12.07 7.07 -8.94
N GLY A 113 -12.23 7.20 -10.26
CA GLY A 113 -11.28 7.90 -11.13
C GLY A 113 -9.97 7.15 -11.39
N ARG A 114 -9.81 5.92 -10.86
CA ARG A 114 -8.73 4.99 -11.20
C ARG A 114 -9.27 3.90 -12.10
N GLU A 115 -8.48 3.45 -13.07
CA GLU A 115 -8.79 2.26 -13.88
C GLU A 115 -8.52 0.97 -13.10
N LEU A 116 -9.02 0.89 -11.87
CA LEU A 116 -8.80 -0.22 -10.94
C LEU A 116 -10.13 -0.74 -10.40
N ASN A 117 -10.26 -2.06 -10.36
CA ASN A 117 -11.35 -2.72 -9.64
C ASN A 117 -10.91 -3.07 -8.23
N VAL A 118 -11.83 -2.98 -7.26
CA VAL A 118 -11.62 -3.46 -5.90
C VAL A 118 -11.67 -4.98 -5.90
N GLN A 119 -10.61 -5.62 -5.42
CA GLN A 119 -10.56 -7.07 -5.23
C GLN A 119 -11.09 -7.40 -3.83
N LEU A 120 -12.05 -8.30 -3.75
CA LEU A 120 -12.62 -8.74 -2.48
C LEU A 120 -11.81 -9.90 -1.91
N GLU A 121 -11.40 -9.78 -0.65
CA GLU A 121 -10.70 -10.80 0.10
C GLU A 121 -11.44 -11.07 1.42
N PRO A 122 -12.18 -12.20 1.53
CA PRO A 122 -12.89 -12.58 2.76
C PRO A 122 -11.99 -12.65 3.99
N ASP A 123 -10.71 -13.01 3.84
CA ASP A 123 -9.78 -13.10 4.97
C ASP A 123 -9.39 -11.71 5.54
N LEU A 124 -9.80 -10.62 4.90
CA LEU A 124 -9.66 -9.25 5.42
C LEU A 124 -10.89 -8.79 6.23
N MET A 125 -11.90 -9.64 6.42
CA MET A 125 -13.01 -9.31 7.32
C MET A 125 -12.54 -8.96 8.72
N ASP A 126 -13.34 -8.14 9.39
CA ASP A 126 -13.11 -7.77 10.79
C ASP A 126 -13.10 -9.02 11.68
N THR A 127 -12.58 -8.88 12.90
CA THR A 127 -12.56 -9.99 13.85
C THR A 127 -13.99 -10.48 14.09
N ASP A 128 -14.20 -11.79 14.02
CA ASP A 128 -15.44 -12.38 14.52
C ASP A 128 -15.47 -12.21 16.04
N VAL A 129 -16.46 -11.47 16.53
CA VAL A 129 -16.64 -11.20 17.95
C VAL A 129 -17.82 -12.00 18.53
N GLY A 130 -18.34 -12.96 17.75
CA GLY A 130 -19.38 -13.91 18.13
C GLY A 130 -20.53 -13.25 18.89
N PRO A 131 -20.78 -13.63 20.15
CA PRO A 131 -21.91 -13.14 20.94
C PRO A 131 -21.82 -11.65 21.34
N TRP A 132 -20.70 -10.98 21.06
CA TRP A 132 -20.55 -9.54 21.29
C TRP A 132 -21.01 -8.68 20.11
N SER A 133 -21.27 -9.30 18.95
CA SER A 133 -21.77 -8.61 17.77
C SER A 133 -23.07 -7.87 18.08
N GLY A 134 -23.11 -6.58 17.73
CA GLY A 134 -24.24 -5.68 17.99
C GLY A 134 -24.32 -5.13 19.42
N LYS A 135 -23.44 -5.50 20.35
CA LYS A 135 -23.49 -4.99 21.74
C LYS A 135 -22.69 -3.70 21.92
N ILE A 136 -23.12 -2.89 22.88
CA ILE A 136 -22.43 -1.65 23.28
C ILE A 136 -21.24 -2.03 24.17
N ILE A 137 -20.05 -1.51 23.84
CA ILE A 137 -18.80 -1.83 24.54
C ILE A 137 -18.89 -1.49 26.03
N GLU A 138 -19.53 -0.37 26.39
CA GLU A 138 -19.69 0.03 27.78
C GLU A 138 -20.53 -0.97 28.59
N GLU A 139 -21.58 -1.53 28.00
CA GLU A 139 -22.42 -2.55 28.66
C GLU A 139 -21.66 -3.85 28.86
N LEU A 140 -20.87 -4.27 27.86
CA LEU A 140 -19.96 -5.41 27.97
C LEU A 140 -18.92 -5.20 29.07
N ALA A 141 -18.28 -4.03 29.09
CA ALA A 141 -17.29 -3.69 30.10
C ALA A 141 -17.85 -3.70 31.52
N LYS A 142 -19.15 -3.43 31.71
CA LYS A 142 -19.81 -3.53 33.02
C LYS A 142 -20.18 -4.97 33.37
N ASN A 143 -20.80 -5.68 32.43
CA ASN A 143 -21.62 -6.86 32.73
C ASN A 143 -21.02 -8.19 32.29
N ASP A 144 -20.02 -8.20 31.40
CA ASP A 144 -19.51 -9.42 30.76
C ASP A 144 -18.07 -9.73 31.25
N PRO A 145 -17.87 -10.79 32.07
CA PRO A 145 -16.54 -11.20 32.52
C PRO A 145 -15.63 -11.67 31.39
N ALA A 146 -16.15 -12.35 30.36
CA ALA A 146 -15.36 -12.83 29.23
C ALA A 146 -14.83 -11.65 28.42
N TRP A 147 -15.65 -10.61 28.22
CA TRP A 147 -15.18 -9.37 27.58
C TRP A 147 -14.04 -8.72 28.38
N LYS A 148 -14.16 -8.66 29.72
CA LYS A 148 -13.10 -8.11 30.58
C LYS A 148 -11.80 -8.90 30.51
N GLU A 149 -11.87 -10.20 30.25
CA GLU A 149 -10.70 -11.06 30.07
C GLU A 149 -10.07 -10.86 28.70
N TYR A 150 -10.87 -10.85 27.63
CA TYR A 150 -10.42 -10.56 26.27
C TYR A 150 -9.74 -9.18 26.15
N VAL A 151 -10.26 -8.15 26.82
CA VAL A 151 -9.62 -6.82 26.82
C VAL A 151 -8.23 -6.84 27.47
N LYS A 152 -7.96 -7.76 28.41
CA LYS A 152 -6.63 -7.92 29.01
C LYS A 152 -5.71 -8.77 28.13
N ASP A 153 -6.25 -9.82 27.53
CA ASP A 153 -5.54 -10.72 26.65
C ASP A 153 -6.39 -11.05 25.41
N PRO A 154 -6.17 -10.33 24.29
CA PRO A 154 -6.91 -10.56 23.05
C PRO A 154 -6.63 -11.91 22.38
N SER A 155 -5.69 -12.72 22.91
CA SER A 155 -5.48 -14.10 22.43
C SER A 155 -6.51 -15.10 22.98
N VAL A 156 -7.29 -14.70 24.00
CA VAL A 156 -8.34 -15.51 24.60
C VAL A 156 -9.66 -15.18 23.92
N ALA A 157 -10.06 -15.96 22.91
CA ALA A 157 -11.32 -15.77 22.20
C ALA A 157 -12.53 -16.05 23.12
N PRO A 158 -13.67 -15.35 22.93
CA PRO A 158 -14.92 -15.73 23.57
C PRO A 158 -15.34 -17.14 23.12
N GLU A 159 -16.09 -17.86 23.95
CA GLU A 159 -16.65 -19.16 23.55
C GLU A 159 -17.48 -19.02 22.26
N GLY A 160 -17.20 -19.88 21.27
CA GLY A 160 -17.95 -19.94 20.02
C GLY A 160 -17.38 -19.11 18.86
N VAL A 161 -16.16 -18.56 19.01
CA VAL A 161 -15.34 -17.96 17.94
C VAL A 161 -14.11 -18.82 17.66
#